data_AF-A0A970WL80-F1
#
_entry.id   AF-A0A970WL80-F1
#
_cell.length_a   1.000
_cell.length_b   1.000
_cell.length_c   1.000
_cell.angle_alpha   90.00
_cell.angle_beta   90.00
_cell.angle_gamma   90.00
#
_symmetry.space_group_name_H-M   'P 1'
#
loop_
_entity.id
_entity.type
_entity.pdbx_description
1 polymer ?
#
loop_
_entity_poly.entity_id
_entity_poly.type
_entity_poly.pdbx_seq_one_letter_code
_entity_poly.pdbx_strand_id
1 'polypeptide(L)'
;MIGLGVDQAKGLFFDSKKVQSATTKAERRVLSRFGAYVRRSAGSSIRKRKRTSAPGQPPSSHTGLLNQFIFFAYEPRRRSVVIGPVRLNHKSGEALPALEHGGPVRIVAG
;
A
#
# COMPACT_ATOMS: atom_id res chain seq x y z
N MET A 1 -18.13 -4.54 41.46
CA MET A 1 -16.69 -4.42 41.74
C MET A 1 -15.97 -5.37 40.80
N ILE A 2 -14.96 -4.94 40.04
CA ILE A 2 -14.25 -5.83 39.11
C ILE A 2 -13.38 -6.76 39.96
N GLY A 3 -13.65 -8.07 39.97
CA GLY A 3 -12.98 -9.07 40.80
C GLY A 3 -11.55 -9.44 40.34
N LEU A 4 -10.75 -8.45 39.90
CA LEU A 4 -9.37 -8.65 39.46
C LEU A 4 -8.40 -8.34 40.58
N GLY A 5 -7.42 -9.23 40.80
CA GLY A 5 -6.27 -8.94 41.65
C GLY A 5 -5.35 -7.89 41.01
N VAL A 6 -4.65 -7.12 41.84
CA VAL A 6 -3.75 -6.03 41.39
C VAL A 6 -2.72 -6.52 40.37
N ASP A 7 -2.19 -7.74 40.53
CA ASP A 7 -1.21 -8.32 39.60
C ASP A 7 -1.82 -8.70 38.24
N GLN A 8 -3.09 -9.11 38.22
CA GLN A 8 -3.82 -9.37 36.98
C GLN A 8 -4.15 -8.04 36.26
N ALA A 9 -4.49 -7.00 37.02
CA ALA A 9 -4.81 -5.67 36.49
C ALA A 9 -3.60 -4.98 35.81
N LYS A 10 -2.38 -5.15 36.34
CA LYS A 10 -1.13 -4.57 35.79
C LYS A 10 -0.91 -4.88 34.31
N GLY A 11 -1.30 -6.07 33.86
CA GLY A 11 -1.15 -6.50 32.46
C GLY A 11 -2.30 -6.10 31.53
N LEU A 12 -3.35 -5.47 32.08
CA LEU A 12 -4.58 -5.10 31.37
C LEU A 12 -4.70 -3.59 31.13
N PHE A 13 -3.84 -2.77 31.75
CA PHE A 13 -3.79 -1.35 31.45
C PHE A 13 -3.40 -1.08 29.99
N PHE A 14 -4.02 -0.08 29.38
CA PHE A 14 -3.86 0.26 27.96
C PHE A 14 -2.44 0.72 27.60
N ASP A 15 -1.69 1.25 28.57
CA ASP A 15 -0.29 1.67 28.44
C ASP A 15 0.71 0.53 28.70
N SER A 16 0.25 -0.65 29.13
CA SER A 16 1.13 -1.79 29.34
C SER A 16 1.73 -2.26 28.01
N LYS A 17 3.03 -2.60 28.01
CA LYS A 17 3.74 -3.10 26.81
C LYS A 17 3.02 -4.30 26.17
N LYS A 18 2.41 -5.17 26.99
CA LYS A 18 1.67 -6.36 26.54
C LYS A 18 0.43 -5.96 25.72
N VAL A 19 -0.37 -5.02 26.21
CA VAL A 19 -1.56 -4.52 25.51
C VAL A 19 -1.16 -3.76 24.24
N GLN A 20 -0.20 -2.84 24.33
CA GLN A 20 0.29 -2.08 23.16
C GLN A 20 0.80 -3.00 22.05
N SER A 21 1.57 -4.04 22.41
CA SER A 21 2.10 -5.02 21.45
C SER A 21 1.00 -5.83 20.79
N ALA A 22 -0.02 -6.24 21.56
CA ALA A 22 -1.17 -6.96 21.03
C ALA A 22 -1.99 -6.09 20.05
N THR A 23 -2.25 -4.83 20.42
CA THR A 23 -2.96 -3.86 19.56
C THR A 23 -2.18 -3.59 18.27
N THR A 24 -0.86 -3.38 18.37
CA THR A 24 0.01 -3.16 17.21
C THR A 24 0.02 -4.38 16.28
N LYS A 25 0.02 -5.60 16.84
CA LYS A 25 -0.07 -6.83 16.05
C LYS A 25 -1.41 -6.95 15.33
N ALA A 26 -2.52 -6.64 16.00
CA ALA A 26 -3.85 -6.65 15.41
C ALA A 26 -3.96 -5.63 14.27
N GLU A 27 -3.48 -4.41 14.50
CA GLU A 27 -3.42 -3.35 13.50
C GLU A 27 -2.65 -3.75 12.24
N ARG A 28 -1.41 -4.26 12.39
CA ARG A 28 -0.60 -4.71 11.25
C ARG A 28 -1.30 -5.81 10.44
N ARG A 29 -2.05 -6.69 11.10
CA ARG A 29 -2.84 -7.75 10.44
C ARG A 29 -3.98 -7.16 9.60
N VAL A 30 -4.68 -6.15 10.12
CA VAL A 30 -5.75 -5.45 9.39
C VAL A 30 -5.17 -4.69 8.19
N LEU A 31 -4.09 -3.92 8.39
CA LEU A 31 -3.44 -3.16 7.33
C LEU A 31 -2.87 -4.07 6.23
N SER A 32 -2.30 -5.22 6.59
CA SER A 32 -1.84 -6.21 5.61
C SER A 32 -2.96 -6.76 4.74
N ARG A 33 -4.13 -7.06 5.34
CA ARG A 33 -5.31 -7.52 4.58
C ARG A 33 -5.83 -6.42 3.65
N PHE A 34 -5.96 -5.20 4.16
CA PHE A 34 -6.38 -4.05 3.37
C PHE A 34 -5.44 -3.84 2.17
N GLY A 35 -4.12 -3.82 2.39
CA GLY A 35 -3.13 -3.70 1.32
C GLY A 35 -3.25 -4.79 0.27
N ALA A 36 -3.49 -6.05 0.68
CA ALA A 36 -3.71 -7.16 -0.25
C ALA A 36 -4.97 -6.97 -1.11
N TYR A 37 -6.09 -6.52 -0.54
CA TYR A 37 -7.31 -6.27 -1.28
C TYR A 37 -7.17 -5.10 -2.27
N VAL A 38 -6.58 -3.99 -1.84
CA VAL A 38 -6.35 -2.83 -2.72
C VAL A 38 -5.38 -3.18 -3.83
N ARG A 39 -4.27 -3.87 -3.54
CA ARG A 39 -3.33 -4.37 -4.56
C ARG A 39 -4.05 -5.23 -5.60
N ARG A 40 -4.89 -6.18 -5.16
CA ARG A 40 -5.66 -7.04 -6.06
C ARG A 40 -6.60 -6.22 -6.94
N SER A 41 -7.35 -5.28 -6.35
CA SER A 41 -8.27 -4.39 -7.08
C SER A 41 -7.53 -3.55 -8.12
N ALA A 42 -6.41 -2.93 -7.74
CA ALA A 42 -5.56 -2.15 -8.64
C ALA A 42 -5.05 -3.02 -9.79
N GLY A 43 -4.53 -4.22 -9.51
CA GLY A 43 -4.06 -5.16 -10.52
C GLY A 43 -5.17 -5.63 -11.48
N SER A 44 -6.39 -5.85 -10.99
CA SER A 44 -7.55 -6.21 -11.84
C SER A 44 -8.05 -5.03 -12.68
N SER A 45 -7.86 -3.79 -12.21
CA SER A 45 -8.28 -2.58 -12.92
C SER A 45 -7.36 -2.25 -14.11
N ILE A 46 -6.08 -2.62 -14.02
CA ILE A 46 -5.05 -2.35 -15.04
C ILE A 46 -5.08 -3.44 -16.11
N ARG A 47 -5.60 -3.09 -17.29
CA ARG A 47 -5.79 -4.01 -18.42
C ARG A 47 -4.83 -3.72 -19.57
N LYS A 48 -4.50 -4.77 -20.34
CA LYS A 48 -3.75 -4.62 -21.59
C LYS A 48 -4.61 -3.93 -22.65
N ARG A 49 -4.16 -2.77 -23.13
CA ARG A 49 -4.83 -1.96 -24.16
C ARG A 49 -3.78 -1.16 -24.94
N LYS A 50 -4.08 -0.80 -26.18
CA LYS A 50 -3.22 0.09 -27.00
C LYS A 50 -3.48 1.58 -26.77
N ARG A 51 -4.64 1.94 -26.22
CA ARG A 51 -5.05 3.33 -25.97
C ARG A 51 -4.46 3.89 -24.67
N THR A 52 -4.27 5.20 -24.64
CA THR A 52 -4.00 5.94 -23.39
C THR A 52 -5.23 5.92 -22.49
N SER A 53 -5.01 5.93 -21.17
CA SER A 53 -6.06 6.09 -20.17
C SER A 53 -6.35 7.57 -19.92
N ALA A 54 -7.61 7.91 -19.69
CA ALA A 54 -7.99 9.25 -19.25
C ALA A 54 -7.52 9.50 -17.79
N PRO A 55 -7.33 10.76 -17.37
CA PRO A 55 -7.06 11.07 -15.97
C PRO A 55 -8.10 10.47 -15.02
N GLY A 56 -7.66 9.96 -13.87
CA GLY A 56 -8.52 9.25 -12.90
C GLY A 56 -9.00 7.86 -13.32
N GLN A 57 -8.71 7.41 -14.55
CA GLN A 57 -8.95 6.03 -14.97
C GLN A 57 -7.70 5.17 -14.79
N PRO A 58 -7.85 3.85 -14.53
CA PRO A 58 -6.72 2.95 -14.41
C PRO A 58 -5.80 3.00 -15.64
N PRO A 59 -4.47 3.05 -15.45
CA PRO A 59 -3.53 3.10 -16.57
C PRO A 59 -3.61 1.83 -17.41
N SER A 60 -3.34 1.97 -18.70
CA SER A 60 -3.26 0.84 -19.61
C SER A 60 -1.91 0.13 -19.49
N SER A 61 -1.92 -1.20 -19.50
CA SER A 61 -0.71 -2.00 -19.40
C SER A 61 -0.18 -2.38 -20.78
N HIS A 62 0.89 -1.73 -21.22
CA HIS A 62 1.50 -2.03 -22.52
C HIS A 62 2.40 -3.28 -22.47
N THR A 63 3.14 -3.48 -21.37
CA THR A 63 4.09 -4.60 -21.21
C THR A 63 3.63 -5.66 -20.23
N GLY A 64 2.70 -5.35 -19.31
CA GLY A 64 2.36 -6.21 -18.17
C GLY A 64 3.11 -5.87 -16.88
N LEU A 65 4.28 -5.23 -16.99
CA LEU A 65 5.15 -4.98 -15.84
C LEU A 65 4.51 -4.05 -14.79
N LEU A 66 3.78 -3.01 -15.22
CA LEU A 66 3.10 -2.11 -14.29
C LEU A 66 2.17 -2.86 -13.32
N ASN A 67 1.47 -3.88 -13.80
CA ASN A 67 0.55 -4.68 -12.98
C ASN A 67 1.32 -5.62 -12.02
N GLN A 68 2.37 -6.27 -12.53
CA GLN A 68 3.18 -7.22 -11.76
C GLN A 68 3.92 -6.55 -10.59
N PHE A 69 4.31 -5.27 -10.76
CA PHE A 69 5.12 -4.53 -9.80
C PHE A 69 4.32 -3.60 -8.88
N ILE A 70 3.03 -3.86 -8.66
CA ILE A 70 2.25 -3.21 -7.59
C ILE A 70 2.51 -3.92 -6.28
N PHE A 71 2.97 -3.20 -5.28
CA PHE A 71 3.27 -3.71 -3.95
C PHE A 71 2.51 -2.92 -2.88
N PHE A 72 2.53 -3.45 -1.66
CA PHE A 72 2.07 -2.74 -0.47
C PHE A 72 3.02 -3.00 0.71
N ALA A 73 3.20 -1.99 1.56
CA ALA A 73 4.09 -2.06 2.71
C ALA A 73 3.54 -1.25 3.89
N TYR A 74 3.83 -1.70 5.11
CA TYR A 74 3.48 -0.99 6.34
C TYR A 74 4.39 0.22 6.54
N GLU A 75 3.81 1.38 6.81
CA GLU A 75 4.53 2.60 7.15
C GLU A 75 4.39 2.88 8.66
N PRO A 76 5.44 2.63 9.46
CA PRO A 76 5.35 2.63 10.91
C PRO A 76 5.10 4.03 11.50
N ARG A 77 5.61 5.11 10.88
CA ARG A 77 5.46 6.46 11.44
C ARG A 77 4.01 6.95 11.39
N ARG A 78 3.30 6.57 10.33
CA ARG A 78 1.90 6.95 10.11
C ARG A 78 0.92 5.85 10.52
N ARG A 79 1.42 4.69 10.97
CA ARG A 79 0.65 3.48 11.24
C ARG A 79 -0.32 3.16 10.09
N SER A 80 0.18 3.28 8.87
CA SER A 80 -0.62 3.16 7.64
C SER A 80 -0.03 2.11 6.71
N VAL A 81 -0.63 1.93 5.54
CA VAL A 81 -0.08 1.10 4.47
C VAL A 81 0.07 1.94 3.20
N VAL A 82 1.23 1.85 2.57
CA VAL A 82 1.52 2.48 1.28
C VAL A 82 1.33 1.42 0.21
N ILE A 83 0.61 1.73 -0.87
CA ILE A 83 0.26 0.81 -1.95
C ILE A 83 0.54 1.50 -3.28
N GLY A 84 1.23 0.82 -4.20
CA GLY A 84 1.50 1.39 -5.51
C GLY A 84 2.55 0.64 -6.34
N PRO A 85 2.75 1.06 -7.59
CA PRO A 85 3.79 0.50 -8.46
C PRO A 85 5.19 0.91 -7.99
N VAL A 86 6.12 -0.04 -8.04
CA VAL A 86 7.55 0.23 -7.79
C VAL A 86 8.24 0.60 -9.11
N ARG A 87 9.19 1.54 -9.03
CA ARG A 87 9.99 1.97 -10.18
C ARG A 87 10.83 0.80 -10.70
N LEU A 88 10.77 0.58 -12.00
CA LEU A 88 11.61 -0.41 -12.70
C LEU A 88 12.96 0.22 -13.05
N ASN A 89 14.00 -0.60 -13.11
CA ASN A 89 15.40 -0.18 -13.30
C ASN A 89 15.82 0.10 -14.76
N HIS A 90 14.94 -0.13 -15.74
CA HIS A 90 15.32 -0.08 -17.16
C HIS A 90 15.14 1.31 -17.82
N LYS A 91 14.21 2.15 -17.34
CA LYS A 91 13.94 3.47 -17.93
C LYS A 91 13.74 4.49 -16.83
N SER A 92 14.45 5.61 -16.93
CA SER A 92 14.34 6.72 -15.97
C SER A 92 13.43 7.83 -16.52
N GLY A 93 12.74 8.56 -15.63
CA GLY A 93 11.78 9.60 -15.99
C GLY A 93 10.72 9.83 -14.94
N GLU A 94 9.92 10.88 -15.13
CA GLU A 94 8.82 11.31 -14.24
C GLU A 94 7.50 10.62 -14.62
N ALA A 95 7.52 9.29 -14.67
CA ALA A 95 6.35 8.51 -15.10
C ALA A 95 5.23 8.45 -14.05
N LEU A 96 5.57 8.57 -12.76
CA LEU A 96 4.62 8.46 -11.65
C LEU A 96 3.56 9.59 -11.65
N PRO A 97 3.92 10.89 -11.74
CA PRO A 97 2.93 11.96 -11.78
C PRO A 97 1.93 11.85 -12.94
N ALA A 98 2.36 11.35 -14.10
CA ALA A 98 1.49 11.15 -15.26
C ALA A 98 0.45 10.03 -15.05
N LEU A 99 0.65 9.13 -14.08
CA LEU A 99 -0.38 8.16 -13.68
C LEU A 99 -1.54 8.83 -12.95
N GLU A 100 -1.28 9.93 -12.23
CA GLU A 100 -2.27 10.64 -11.43
C GLU A 100 -2.95 11.77 -12.23
N HIS A 101 -2.15 12.55 -12.95
CA HIS A 101 -2.61 13.78 -13.60
C HIS A 101 -2.76 13.65 -15.13
N GLY A 102 -2.27 12.55 -15.72
CA GLY A 102 -2.14 12.41 -17.16
C GLY A 102 -1.02 13.29 -17.74
N GLY A 103 -0.81 13.21 -19.05
CA GLY A 103 0.19 14.01 -19.77
C GLY A 103 1.40 13.19 -20.26
N PRO A 104 2.21 13.79 -21.16
CA PRO A 104 3.39 13.14 -21.70
C PRO A 104 4.50 13.05 -20.65
N VAL A 105 5.24 11.94 -20.67
CA VAL A 105 6.42 11.76 -19.83
C VAL A 105 7.65 11.77 -20.72
N ARG A 106 8.63 12.62 -20.39
CA ARG A 106 9.94 12.54 -21.01
C ARG A 106 10.72 11.38 -20.37
N ILE A 107 10.99 10.36 -21.17
CA ILE A 107 11.87 9.26 -20.76
C ILE A 107 13.30 9.75 -20.95
N VAL A 108 14.08 9.72 -19.87
CA VAL A 108 15.53 9.96 -19.92
C VAL A 108 16.16 8.58 -20.00
N ALA A 109 16.90 8.32 -21.08
CA ALA A 109 17.64 7.06 -21.21
C ALA A 109 18.62 6.95 -20.03
N GLY A 110 18.66 5.77 -19.41
CA GLY A 110 19.73 5.37 -18.50
C GLY A 110 20.79 4.61 -19.29
#